data_AF-A0A251V5M0-F1
#
_entry.id   AF-A0A251V5M0-F1
#
_cell.length_a   1.000
_cell.length_b   1.000
_cell.length_c   1.000
_cell.angle_alpha   90.00
_cell.angle_beta   90.00
_cell.angle_gamma   90.00
#
_symmetry.space_group_name_H-M   'P 1'
#
loop_
_entity.id
_entity.type
_entity.pdbx_description
1 polymer ?
#
loop_
_entity_poly.entity_id
_entity_poly.type
_entity_poly.pdbx_seq_one_letter_code
_entity_poly.pdbx_strand_id
1 'polypeptide(L)'
;MHDVPLTAYTEDGLSLIASKIGVPKLLDTYTATMCADSWGRSSYARALIEVQAGAELKRSVTVAIPSLDGNGYSKVEVKIEYDWEPLRCSSCCVFGHDDNSCPKNPQVNMGGDTEK
;
A
#
# COMPACT_ATOMS: atom_id res chain seq x y z
N MET A 1 4.96 -6.15 -0.27
CA MET A 1 5.73 -5.47 0.79
C MET A 1 7.14 -5.99 0.73
N HIS A 2 8.10 -5.20 0.26
CA HIS A 2 9.49 -5.63 0.08
C HIS A 2 10.35 -5.24 1.28
N ASP A 3 11.45 -5.97 1.47
CA ASP A 3 12.43 -5.71 2.53
C ASP A 3 11.82 -5.72 3.94
N VAL A 4 10.81 -6.57 4.16
CA VAL A 4 10.17 -6.73 5.47
C VAL A 4 11.16 -7.37 6.45
N PRO A 5 11.47 -6.72 7.60
CA PRO A 5 12.36 -7.30 8.61
C PRO A 5 11.83 -8.64 9.11
N LEU A 6 12.74 -9.61 9.27
CA LEU A 6 12.37 -10.95 9.75
C LEU A 6 11.68 -10.89 11.14
N THR A 7 12.08 -9.95 11.99
CA THR A 7 11.48 -9.70 13.31
C THR A 7 10.05 -9.17 13.24
N ALA A 8 9.64 -8.58 12.11
CA ALA A 8 8.28 -8.14 11.84
C ALA A 8 7.48 -9.16 11.00
N TYR A 9 8.10 -10.30 10.64
CA TYR A 9 7.45 -11.37 9.89
C TYR A 9 6.64 -12.29 10.82
N THR A 10 5.76 -11.67 11.59
CA THR A 10 4.83 -12.31 12.52
C THR A 10 3.42 -11.85 12.21
N GLU A 11 2.42 -12.50 12.79
CA GLU A 11 1.02 -12.12 12.57
C GLU A 11 0.79 -10.65 12.93
N ASP A 12 1.25 -10.24 14.13
CA ASP A 12 1.15 -8.86 14.60
C ASP A 12 1.99 -7.89 13.77
N GLY A 13 3.21 -8.28 13.38
CA GLY A 13 4.13 -7.42 12.63
C GLY A 13 3.62 -7.14 11.21
N LEU A 14 3.19 -8.18 10.49
CA LEU A 14 2.61 -8.04 9.15
C LEU A 14 1.27 -7.31 9.20
N SER A 15 0.43 -7.60 10.20
CA SER A 15 -0.83 -6.90 10.43
C SER A 15 -0.59 -5.40 10.68
N LEU A 16 0.40 -5.04 11.51
CA LEU A 16 0.79 -3.65 11.77
C LEU A 16 1.29 -2.93 10.52
N ILE A 17 2.13 -3.59 9.71
CA ILE A 17 2.62 -3.00 8.46
C ILE A 17 1.43 -2.77 7.51
N ALA A 18 0.59 -3.78 7.33
CA ALA A 18 -0.57 -3.71 6.46
C ALA A 18 -1.60 -2.66 6.94
N SER A 19 -1.76 -2.49 8.25
CA SER A 19 -2.68 -1.49 8.83
C SER A 19 -2.24 -0.05 8.59
N LYS A 20 -0.95 0.19 8.31
CA LYS A 20 -0.48 1.51 7.87
C LYS A 20 -0.94 1.84 6.45
N ILE A 21 -1.26 0.83 5.64
CA ILE A 21 -1.71 0.98 4.26
C ILE A 21 -3.22 1.13 4.21
N GLY A 22 -3.96 0.22 4.87
CA GLY A 22 -5.42 0.17 4.89
C GLY A 22 -5.94 -0.84 5.91
N VAL A 23 -7.04 -1.53 5.60
CA VAL A 23 -7.59 -2.59 6.46
C VAL A 23 -7.11 -3.96 5.94
N PRO A 24 -6.23 -4.68 6.68
CA PRO A 24 -5.76 -5.99 6.27
C PRO A 24 -6.92 -6.99 6.20
N LYS A 25 -6.93 -7.84 5.16
CA LYS A 25 -7.98 -8.86 4.97
C LYS A 25 -7.42 -10.28 4.94
N LEU A 26 -6.33 -10.49 4.22
CA LEU A 26 -5.78 -11.82 4.01
C LEU A 26 -4.30 -11.75 3.65
N LEU A 27 -3.52 -12.77 4.00
CA LEU A 27 -2.19 -13.00 3.47
C LEU A 27 -2.27 -14.03 2.33
N ASP A 28 -1.38 -13.95 1.35
CA ASP A 28 -1.27 -15.05 0.40
C ASP A 28 -0.75 -16.31 1.11
N THR A 29 -1.00 -17.49 0.51
CA THR A 29 -0.67 -18.78 1.14
C THR A 29 0.80 -18.87 1.55
N TYR A 30 1.72 -18.34 0.75
CA TYR A 30 3.15 -18.42 1.04
C TYR A 30 3.56 -17.50 2.19
N THR A 31 3.07 -16.26 2.22
CA THR A 31 3.31 -15.36 3.35
C THR A 31 2.70 -15.92 4.63
N ALA A 32 1.50 -16.52 4.55
CA ALA A 32 0.82 -17.12 5.69
C ALA A 32 1.58 -18.32 6.28
N THR A 33 2.05 -19.26 5.45
CA THR A 33 2.85 -20.41 5.95
C THR A 33 4.18 -19.97 6.52
N MET A 34 4.89 -19.05 5.86
CA MET A 34 6.14 -18.51 6.42
C MET A 34 5.93 -17.82 7.77
N CYS A 35 4.83 -17.09 7.93
CA CYS A 35 4.46 -16.44 9.18
C CYS A 35 4.12 -17.47 10.29
N ALA A 36 3.43 -18.55 9.95
CA ALA A 36 3.01 -19.56 10.92
C ALA A 36 4.17 -20.48 11.35
N ASP A 37 4.98 -20.93 10.40
CA ASP A 37 6.01 -21.94 10.63
C ASP A 37 7.37 -21.32 11.01
N SER A 38 7.48 -19.98 10.99
CA SER A 38 8.72 -19.23 11.27
C SER A 38 9.92 -19.72 10.45
N TRP A 39 9.67 -20.25 9.26
CA TRP A 39 10.66 -20.85 8.38
C TRP A 39 10.53 -20.32 6.95
N GLY A 40 11.68 -20.12 6.30
CA GLY A 40 11.79 -19.67 4.91
C GLY A 40 12.62 -18.39 4.75
N ARG A 41 12.81 -17.96 3.51
CA ARG A 41 13.40 -16.66 3.15
C ARG A 41 12.49 -15.97 2.16
N SER A 42 11.60 -15.11 2.67
CA SER A 42 10.79 -14.28 1.78
C SER A 42 11.54 -13.00 1.46
N SER A 43 11.66 -12.68 0.18
CA SER A 43 12.09 -11.34 -0.27
C SER A 43 10.99 -10.29 -0.06
N TYR A 44 9.72 -10.74 0.06
CA TYR A 44 8.57 -9.87 0.24
C TYR A 44 7.43 -10.57 0.99
N ALA A 45 6.53 -9.80 1.59
CA ALA A 45 5.24 -10.28 2.08
C ALA A 45 4.11 -9.76 1.18
N ARG A 46 3.11 -10.61 0.89
CA ARG A 46 1.90 -10.23 0.15
C ARG A 46 0.69 -10.26 1.07
N ALA A 47 -0.12 -9.21 1.00
CA ALA A 47 -1.35 -9.09 1.74
C ALA A 47 -2.43 -8.47 0.86
N LEU A 48 -3.66 -8.96 0.98
CA LEU A 48 -4.86 -8.30 0.50
C LEU A 48 -5.29 -7.26 1.53
N ILE A 49 -5.36 -6.01 1.10
CA ILE A 49 -5.64 -4.86 1.95
C ILE A 49 -6.76 -4.06 1.32
N GLU A 50 -7.82 -3.79 2.08
CA GLU A 50 -8.86 -2.86 1.67
C GLU A 50 -8.36 -1.42 1.87
N VAL A 51 -8.46 -0.61 0.83
CA VAL A 51 -7.98 0.78 0.80
C VAL A 51 -9.11 1.72 0.42
N GLN A 52 -9.05 2.95 0.92
CA GLN A 52 -10.05 3.98 0.61
C GLN A 52 -9.62 4.80 -0.61
N ALA A 53 -10.51 4.99 -1.58
CA ALA A 53 -10.24 5.81 -2.76
C ALA A 53 -10.05 7.31 -2.46
N GLY A 54 -10.51 7.78 -1.29
CA GLY A 54 -10.23 9.13 -0.79
C GLY A 54 -8.81 9.33 -0.28
N ALA A 55 -8.04 8.25 -0.06
CA ALA A 55 -6.66 8.31 0.38
C ALA A 55 -5.71 7.97 -0.77
N GLU A 56 -4.50 8.53 -0.75
CA GLU A 56 -3.45 8.15 -1.69
C GLU A 56 -2.90 6.76 -1.37
N LEU A 57 -2.55 6.02 -2.42
CA LEU A 57 -1.89 4.73 -2.31
C LEU A 57 -0.44 4.93 -1.85
N LYS A 58 -0.11 4.40 -0.68
CA LYS A 58 1.23 4.51 -0.10
C LYS A 58 2.25 3.68 -0.88
N ARG A 59 3.44 4.25 -1.11
CA ARG A 59 4.57 3.58 -1.78
C ARG A 59 5.62 3.04 -0.82
N SER A 60 5.64 3.54 0.40
CA SER A 60 6.42 2.99 1.48
C SER A 60 5.74 3.24 2.82
N VAL A 61 6.11 2.44 3.81
CA VAL A 61 5.72 2.63 5.21
C VAL A 61 6.96 2.51 6.08
N THR A 62 7.11 3.43 7.04
CA THR A 62 8.19 3.36 8.02
C THR A 62 7.69 2.68 9.28
N VAL A 63 8.38 1.63 9.71
CA VAL A 63 8.09 0.89 10.93
C VAL A 63 9.25 0.96 11.92
N ALA A 64 8.92 1.00 13.21
CA ALA A 64 9.89 0.91 14.28
C ALA A 64 10.10 -0.56 14.64
N ILE A 65 11.32 -1.04 14.47
CA ILE A 65 11.72 -2.40 14.81
C ILE A 65 12.50 -2.35 16.12
N PRO A 66 12.04 -3.03 17.19
CA PRO A 66 12.79 -3.11 18.43
C PRO A 66 14.18 -3.68 18.20
N SER A 67 15.18 -3.10 18.85
CA SER A 67 16.54 -3.66 18.84
C SER A 67 16.57 -4.99 19.60
N LEU A 68 17.40 -5.93 19.14
CA LEU A 68 17.55 -7.24 19.78
C LEU A 68 18.16 -7.17 21.19
N ASP A 69 18.94 -6.12 21.47
CA ASP A 69 19.52 -5.85 22.78
C ASP A 69 18.52 -5.17 23.75
N GLY A 70 17.29 -4.92 23.30
CA GLY A 70 16.25 -4.25 24.08
C GLY A 70 16.44 -2.74 24.21
N ASN A 71 17.51 -2.17 23.66
CA ASN A 71 17.86 -0.76 23.82
C ASN A 71 17.38 0.07 22.61
N GLY A 72 16.07 0.36 22.60
CA GLY A 72 15.45 1.26 21.62
C GLY A 72 14.94 0.55 20.37
N TYR A 73 14.85 1.29 19.27
CA TYR A 73 14.30 0.83 18.00
C TYR A 73 15.05 1.41 16.81
N SER A 74 15.12 0.65 15.71
CA SER A 74 15.53 1.15 14.41
C SER A 74 14.29 1.47 13.56
N LYS A 75 14.37 2.50 12.72
CA LYS A 75 13.32 2.77 11.73
C LYS A 75 13.69 2.07 10.43
N VAL A 76 12.80 1.21 9.94
CA VAL A 76 12.96 0.53 8.67
C VAL A 76 11.87 0.98 7.72
N GLU A 77 12.25 1.29 6.49
CA GLU A 77 11.32 1.58 5.41
C GLU A 77 10.97 0.29 4.67
N VAL A 78 9.69 -0.05 4.62
CA VAL A 78 9.14 -1.16 3.86
C VAL A 78 8.53 -0.60 2.58
N LYS A 79 8.98 -1.08 1.43
CA LYS A 79 8.48 -0.63 0.13
C LYS A 79 7.19 -1.37 -0.25
N ILE A 80 6.23 -0.62 -0.76
CA ILE A 80 4.91 -1.12 -1.15
C ILE A 80 4.80 -1.10 -2.67
N GLU A 81 4.53 -2.28 -3.22
CA GLU A 81 4.21 -2.48 -4.62
C GLU A 81 2.80 -3.07 -4.69
N TYR A 82 2.02 -2.62 -5.66
CA TYR A 82 0.67 -3.10 -5.93
C TYR A 82 0.71 -3.89 -7.23
N ASP A 83 0.14 -5.09 -7.24
CA ASP A 83 0.03 -5.90 -8.46
C ASP A 83 -0.77 -5.18 -9.56
N TRP A 84 -1.69 -4.30 -9.17
CA TRP A 84 -2.48 -3.47 -10.06
C TRP A 84 -2.92 -2.18 -9.36
N GLU A 85 -3.03 -1.10 -10.13
CA GLU A 85 -3.47 0.20 -9.63
C GLU A 85 -4.72 0.69 -10.40
N PRO A 86 -5.87 0.82 -9.71
CA PRO A 86 -7.06 1.39 -10.32
C PRO A 86 -6.88 2.88 -10.61
N LEU A 87 -7.56 3.36 -11.65
CA LEU A 87 -7.84 4.79 -11.80
C LEU A 87 -8.60 5.28 -10.57
N ARG A 88 -8.15 6.39 -9.99
CA ARG A 88 -8.69 6.97 -8.77
C ARG A 88 -8.96 8.44 -9.00
N CYS A 89 -10.16 8.88 -8.64
CA CYS A 89 -10.54 10.28 -8.66
C CYS A 89 -10.51 10.85 -7.24
N SER A 90 -9.71 11.90 -7.03
CA SER A 90 -9.60 12.62 -5.77
C SER A 90 -10.87 13.42 -5.44
N SER A 91 -11.55 13.97 -6.45
CA SER A 91 -12.80 14.74 -6.27
C SER A 91 -14.00 13.84 -5.91
N CYS A 92 -14.11 12.68 -6.55
CA CYS A 92 -15.19 11.74 -6.30
C CYS A 92 -14.91 10.78 -5.14
N CYS A 93 -13.65 10.60 -4.75
CA CYS A 93 -13.21 9.58 -3.78
C CYS A 93 -13.67 8.17 -4.17
N VAL A 94 -13.58 7.82 -5.46
CA VAL A 94 -13.94 6.50 -6.00
C VAL A 94 -12.85 5.94 -6.91
N PHE A 95 -12.88 4.62 -7.08
CA PHE A 95 -12.11 3.93 -8.13
C PHE A 95 -12.95 3.81 -9.41
N GLY A 96 -12.30 3.86 -10.57
CA GLY A 96 -12.92 3.63 -11.88
C GLY A 96 -12.69 4.74 -12.92
N HIS A 97 -12.32 5.95 -12.48
CA HIS A 97 -11.92 7.06 -13.35
C HIS A 97 -10.88 7.93 -12.62
N ASP A 98 -10.10 8.71 -13.36
CA ASP A 98 -9.14 9.66 -12.83
C ASP A 98 -9.70 11.09 -12.79
N ASP A 99 -8.95 12.04 -12.26
CA ASP A 99 -9.41 13.43 -12.12
C ASP A 99 -9.68 14.12 -13.48
N ASN A 100 -9.02 13.67 -14.55
CA ASN A 100 -9.19 14.22 -15.90
C ASN A 100 -10.49 13.73 -16.55
N SER A 101 -10.85 12.48 -16.29
CA SER A 101 -12.08 11.83 -16.77
C SER A 101 -13.26 11.97 -15.80
N CYS A 102 -13.13 12.84 -14.78
CA CYS A 102 -14.15 13.02 -13.76
C CYS A 102 -15.44 13.65 -14.34
N PRO A 103 -16.61 13.00 -14.19
CA PRO A 103 -17.89 13.54 -14.67
C PRO A 103 -18.31 14.85 -13.99
N LYS A 104 -17.74 15.15 -12.82
CA LYS A 104 -17.97 16.40 -12.10
C LYS A 104 -17.07 17.53 -12.58
N ASN A 105 -16.03 17.24 -13.35
CA ASN A 105 -15.15 18.26 -13.89
C ASN A 105 -15.83 18.85 -15.14
N PRO A 106 -16.16 20.15 -15.16
CA PRO A 106 -16.64 20.77 -16.39
C PRO A 106 -15.51 20.65 -17.40
N GLN A 107 -15.71 19.84 -18.43
CA GLN A 107 -14.80 19.75 -19.57
C GLN A 107 -14.70 21.17 -20.13
N VAL A 108 -13.60 21.88 -19.84
CA VAL A 108 -13.32 23.15 -20.50
C VAL A 108 -13.02 22.77 -21.93
N ASN A 109 -14.05 22.81 -22.78
CA ASN A 109 -13.86 22.88 -24.22
C ASN A 109 -13.02 24.14 -24.46
N MET A 110 -11.71 23.98 -24.60
CA MET A 110 -10.88 24.97 -25.28
C MET A 110 -11.25 24.92 -26.76
N GLY A 111 -12.46 25.37 -27.09
CA GLY A 111 -12.79 25.89 -28.40
C GLY A 111 -12.11 27.25 -28.51
N GLY A 112 -10.88 27.25 -29.01
CA GLY A 112 -10.16 28.45 -29.40
C GLY A 112 -9.88 28.38 -30.89
N ASP A 113 -10.80 28.95 -31.67
CA ASP A 113 -10.60 29.27 -33.08
C ASP A 113 -9.23 29.92 -33.29
N THR A 114 -8.49 29.44 -34.28
CA THR A 114 -7.45 30.27 -34.92
C THR A 114 -7.68 30.22 -36.41
N GLU A 115 -8.62 31.04 -36.85
CA GLU A 115 -8.72 31.49 -38.24
C GLU A 115 -7.99 32.84 -38.36
N LYS A 116 -6.79 32.81 -38.94
CA LYS A 116 -6.29 33.79 -39.91
C LYS A 116 -4.99 33.36 -40.57
#